data_AF-A0A944T1T2-F1
#
_entry.id   AF-A0A944T1T2-F1
#
_cell.length_a   1.000
_cell.length_b   1.000
_cell.length_c   1.000
_cell.angle_alpha   90.00
_cell.angle_beta   90.00
_cell.angle_gamma   90.00
#
_symmetry.space_group_name_H-M   'P 1'
#
loop_
_entity.id
_entity.type
_entity.pdbx_description
1 polymer ?
#
loop_
_entity_poly.entity_id
_entity_poly.type
_entity_poly.pdbx_seq_one_letter_code
_entity_poly.pdbx_strand_id
1 'polypeptide(L)'
;MPQIKPSILGVLFFIGTFNLSCQVTFFGDLYVGKNKELHIAFKETYFSGGKIKTHRQDPVGIISFGSESKWTQLYENSYVDGIIRIYHDGVFTFPIGDLNIFSPITFYLIGNENYIQVEYNHTLNRLYFSNSMEIETPQHHFWSWKVQGNPFARIQTFWWPNHKIVSLTKNEVITDILNIGLLLQGKWKKYFSSLTSNPFTPEFPLSAKL
;
A
#
# COMPACT_ATOMS: atom_id res chain seq x y z
N MET A 1 61.20 52.19 -7.76
CA MET A 1 60.07 51.45 -8.35
C MET A 1 59.88 50.15 -7.58
N PRO A 2 58.72 49.87 -6.97
CA PRO A 2 58.54 48.69 -6.11
C PRO A 2 58.18 47.45 -6.93
N GLN A 3 58.80 46.31 -6.61
CA GLN A 3 58.48 45.01 -7.19
C GLN A 3 57.16 44.49 -6.61
N ILE A 4 56.21 44.21 -7.49
CA ILE A 4 54.93 43.57 -7.16
C ILE A 4 55.21 42.07 -6.97
N LYS A 5 54.98 41.55 -5.76
CA LYS A 5 55.03 40.10 -5.49
C LYS A 5 53.78 39.43 -6.05
N PRO A 6 53.88 38.32 -6.79
CA PRO A 6 52.70 37.58 -7.23
C PRO A 6 52.13 36.82 -6.04
N SER A 7 50.93 37.19 -5.59
CA SER A 7 50.16 36.39 -4.65
C SER A 7 49.55 35.21 -5.41
N ILE A 8 49.96 34.00 -5.08
CA ILE A 8 49.34 32.78 -5.59
C ILE A 8 47.93 32.70 -4.98
N LEU A 9 46.92 32.98 -5.79
CA LEU A 9 45.52 32.79 -5.44
C LEU A 9 45.24 31.28 -5.40
N GLY A 10 45.32 30.69 -4.21
CA GLY A 10 44.93 29.30 -4.00
C GLY A 10 43.42 29.14 -4.14
N VAL A 11 42.97 28.50 -5.21
CA VAL A 11 41.56 28.13 -5.40
C VAL A 11 41.29 26.87 -4.59
N LEU A 12 40.57 27.00 -3.47
CA LEU A 12 40.02 25.86 -2.73
C LEU A 12 38.83 25.28 -3.50
N PHE A 13 38.97 24.07 -4.06
CA PHE A 13 37.83 23.29 -4.53
C PHE A 13 37.18 22.59 -3.35
N PHE A 14 36.04 23.10 -2.88
CA PHE A 14 35.12 22.35 -2.03
C PHE A 14 34.43 21.29 -2.90
N ILE A 15 34.89 20.05 -2.83
CA ILE A 15 34.16 18.90 -3.39
C ILE A 15 33.02 18.61 -2.42
N GLY A 16 31.89 19.29 -2.60
CA GLY A 16 30.65 18.96 -1.92
C GLY A 16 30.18 17.57 -2.37
N THR A 17 29.98 16.65 -1.43
CA THR A 17 29.36 15.36 -1.72
C THR A 17 27.88 15.59 -2.02
N PHE A 18 27.53 15.60 -3.31
CA PHE A 18 26.13 15.57 -3.73
C PHE A 18 25.59 14.17 -3.43
N ASN A 19 24.74 14.05 -2.41
CA ASN A 19 23.95 12.84 -2.20
C ASN A 19 22.91 12.76 -3.32
N LEU A 20 23.20 11.97 -4.35
CA LEU A 20 22.21 11.61 -5.36
C LEU A 20 21.20 10.66 -4.72
N SER A 21 20.00 11.16 -4.43
CA SER A 21 18.88 10.31 -4.03
C SER A 21 18.45 9.47 -5.23
N CYS A 22 18.50 8.15 -5.08
CA CYS A 22 18.07 7.23 -6.12
C CYS A 22 16.53 7.16 -6.15
N GLN A 23 15.92 7.45 -7.30
CA GLN A 23 14.47 7.44 -7.50
C GLN A 23 14.08 6.66 -8.75
N VAL A 24 12.88 6.10 -8.76
CA VAL A 24 12.27 5.47 -9.94
C VAL A 24 10.86 5.99 -10.17
N THR A 25 10.47 6.13 -11.43
CA THR A 25 9.12 6.56 -11.80
C THR A 25 8.52 5.59 -12.82
N PHE A 26 7.30 5.15 -12.56
CA PHE A 26 6.50 4.34 -13.49
C PHE A 26 5.49 5.23 -14.21
N PHE A 27 5.49 5.18 -15.54
CA PHE A 27 4.60 5.98 -16.40
C PHE A 27 3.57 5.15 -17.17
N GLY A 28 3.76 3.83 -17.26
CA GLY A 28 2.93 2.91 -18.03
C GLY A 28 2.77 1.58 -17.33
N ASP A 29 2.01 0.70 -17.96
CA ASP A 29 1.75 -0.62 -17.40
C ASP A 29 3.02 -1.48 -17.37
N LEU A 30 3.29 -2.09 -16.22
CA LEU A 30 4.39 -3.03 -16.03
C LEU A 30 3.82 -4.38 -15.60
N TYR A 31 4.27 -5.47 -16.21
CA TYR A 31 3.72 -6.81 -15.97
C TYR A 31 4.75 -7.70 -15.28
N VAL A 32 4.42 -8.17 -14.07
CA VAL A 32 5.22 -9.16 -13.34
C VAL A 32 4.62 -10.54 -13.57
N GLY A 33 5.35 -11.37 -14.31
CA GLY A 33 4.91 -12.70 -14.69
C GLY A 33 4.85 -13.70 -13.54
N LYS A 34 4.28 -14.86 -13.84
CA LYS A 34 4.21 -16.04 -12.99
C LYS A 34 5.58 -16.41 -12.39
N ASN A 35 5.65 -16.65 -11.08
CA ASN A 35 6.87 -17.02 -10.35
C ASN A 35 8.04 -16.03 -10.57
N LYS A 36 7.72 -14.73 -10.70
CA LYS A 36 8.71 -13.65 -10.81
C LYS A 36 8.51 -12.64 -9.69
N GLU A 37 9.61 -12.03 -9.29
CA GLU A 37 9.61 -10.93 -8.34
C GLU A 37 10.32 -9.72 -8.96
N LEU A 38 9.68 -8.56 -8.90
CA LEU A 38 10.28 -7.28 -9.19
C LEU A 38 10.53 -6.58 -7.85
N HIS A 39 11.81 -6.45 -7.48
CA HIS A 39 12.20 -5.78 -6.25
C HIS A 39 12.48 -4.28 -6.49
N ILE A 40 11.76 -3.43 -5.78
CA ILE A 40 11.98 -1.98 -5.74
C ILE A 40 12.88 -1.68 -4.54
N ALA A 41 14.15 -1.40 -4.83
CA ALA A 41 15.16 -1.00 -3.84
C ALA A 41 15.40 0.53 -3.80
N PHE A 42 14.62 1.30 -4.56
CA PHE A 42 14.74 2.76 -4.60
C PHE A 42 14.15 3.38 -3.34
N LYS A 43 14.77 4.45 -2.86
CA LYS A 43 14.28 5.20 -1.70
C LYS A 43 12.96 5.89 -2.00
N GLU A 44 12.83 6.47 -3.19
CA GLU A 44 11.61 7.13 -3.64
C GLU A 44 11.10 6.49 -4.95
N THR A 45 9.83 6.10 -4.95
CA THR A 45 9.13 5.54 -6.11
C THR A 45 7.93 6.40 -6.46
N TYR A 46 7.81 6.82 -7.71
CA TYR A 46 6.68 7.61 -8.18
C TYR A 46 5.78 6.79 -9.11
N PHE A 47 4.51 6.67 -8.75
CA PHE A 47 3.47 6.12 -9.61
C PHE A 47 2.84 7.26 -10.42
N SER A 48 3.39 7.50 -11.61
CA SER A 48 3.08 8.64 -12.49
C SER A 48 2.23 8.27 -13.72
N GLY A 49 1.75 7.03 -13.80
CA GLY A 49 0.91 6.55 -14.90
C GLY A 49 0.94 5.04 -14.99
N GLY A 50 -0.15 4.46 -15.51
CA GLY A 50 -0.31 3.01 -15.66
C GLY A 50 -0.32 2.26 -14.33
N LYS A 51 -0.36 0.93 -14.40
CA LYS A 51 -0.40 0.04 -13.22
C LYS A 51 0.71 -0.99 -13.29
N ILE A 52 1.24 -1.36 -12.13
CA ILE A 52 2.08 -2.55 -12.04
C ILE A 52 1.16 -3.74 -11.78
N LYS A 53 1.04 -4.63 -12.76
CA LYS A 53 0.15 -5.79 -12.72
C LYS A 53 0.94 -7.05 -12.41
N THR A 54 0.50 -7.82 -11.42
CA THR A 54 1.16 -9.08 -11.09
C THR A 54 0.27 -10.27 -11.42
N HIS A 55 0.88 -11.42 -11.72
CA HIS A 55 0.14 -12.68 -11.82
C HIS A 55 -0.41 -13.08 -10.44
N ARG A 56 -1.74 -13.09 -10.27
CA ARG A 56 -2.39 -13.33 -8.96
C ARG A 56 -2.54 -14.81 -8.60
N GLN A 57 -2.53 -15.72 -9.58
CA GLN A 57 -2.66 -17.15 -9.34
C GLN A 57 -1.33 -17.81 -9.00
N ASP A 58 -1.38 -18.90 -8.22
CA ASP A 58 -0.17 -19.64 -7.89
C ASP A 58 0.44 -20.36 -9.11
N PRO A 59 1.78 -20.34 -9.24
CA PRO A 59 2.74 -19.51 -8.51
C PRO A 59 2.68 -18.02 -8.89
N VAL A 60 2.51 -17.19 -7.86
CA VAL A 60 2.26 -15.75 -8.00
C VAL A 60 3.43 -14.97 -8.61
N GLY A 61 3.11 -13.84 -9.25
CA GLY A 61 4.04 -12.75 -9.56
C GLY A 61 3.97 -11.70 -8.46
N ILE A 62 5.11 -11.06 -8.15
CA ILE A 62 5.26 -10.26 -6.93
C ILE A 62 5.99 -8.96 -7.25
N ILE A 63 5.49 -7.85 -6.70
CA ILE A 63 6.33 -6.68 -6.48
C ILE A 63 6.80 -6.69 -5.02
N SER A 64 8.06 -6.35 -4.76
CA SER A 64 8.53 -6.19 -3.39
C SER A 64 9.19 -4.83 -3.16
N PHE A 65 9.13 -4.35 -1.93
CA PHE A 65 9.73 -3.07 -1.54
C PHE A 65 10.84 -3.31 -0.50
N GLY A 66 11.93 -2.55 -0.63
CA GLY A 66 13.00 -2.50 0.36
C GLY A 66 12.57 -1.74 1.62
N SER A 67 13.32 -1.93 2.71
CA SER A 67 13.02 -1.33 4.02
C SER A 67 13.03 0.20 4.04
N GLU A 68 13.80 0.82 3.15
CA GLU A 68 13.87 2.27 3.01
C GLU A 68 12.99 2.82 1.89
N SER A 69 12.28 1.94 1.17
CA SER A 69 11.48 2.33 0.02
C SER A 69 10.21 3.03 0.43
N LYS A 70 10.02 4.21 -0.14
CA LYS A 70 8.81 5.00 -0.07
C LYS A 70 8.21 5.13 -1.46
N TRP A 71 6.93 5.49 -1.49
CA TRP A 71 6.26 5.77 -2.74
C TRP A 71 5.35 6.98 -2.63
N THR A 72 5.15 7.63 -3.77
CA THR A 72 4.19 8.71 -3.96
C THR A 72 3.33 8.37 -5.17
N GLN A 73 2.02 8.46 -5.00
CA GLN A 73 1.07 8.37 -6.10
C GLN A 73 0.82 9.76 -6.67
N LEU A 74 1.09 9.93 -7.97
CA LEU A 74 0.85 11.20 -8.67
C LEU A 74 -0.46 11.19 -9.45
N TYR A 75 -0.99 10.00 -9.78
CA TYR A 75 -2.27 9.84 -10.46
C TYR A 75 -3.12 8.75 -9.79
N GLU A 76 -4.43 8.99 -9.65
CA GLU A 76 -5.37 8.13 -8.92
C GLU A 76 -5.44 6.68 -9.42
N ASN A 77 -5.18 6.46 -10.71
CA ASN A 77 -5.20 5.16 -11.35
C ASN A 77 -3.83 4.46 -11.40
N SER A 78 -2.83 5.01 -10.71
CA SER A 78 -1.46 4.50 -10.72
C SER A 78 -1.11 3.85 -9.38
N TYR A 79 -1.07 2.53 -9.37
CA TYR A 79 -0.81 1.68 -8.21
C TYR A 79 -0.43 0.26 -8.67
N VAL A 80 -0.17 -0.62 -7.71
CA VAL A 80 0.02 -2.05 -7.97
C VAL A 80 -1.34 -2.74 -8.00
N ASP A 81 -1.71 -3.27 -9.16
CA ASP A 81 -2.86 -4.15 -9.35
C ASP A 81 -2.37 -5.60 -9.25
N GLY A 82 -2.27 -6.09 -8.03
CA GLY A 82 -1.70 -7.40 -7.77
C GLY A 82 -1.21 -7.59 -6.35
N ILE A 83 -0.10 -8.30 -6.25
CA ILE A 83 0.47 -8.81 -5.02
C ILE A 83 1.74 -8.03 -4.68
N ILE A 84 1.77 -7.44 -3.49
CA ILE A 84 2.94 -6.76 -2.95
C ILE A 84 3.52 -7.56 -1.79
N ARG A 85 4.85 -7.62 -1.69
CA ARG A 85 5.57 -8.24 -0.58
C ARG A 85 6.53 -7.26 0.08
N ILE A 86 6.66 -7.35 1.40
CA ILE A 86 7.75 -6.72 2.16
C ILE A 86 8.44 -7.75 3.04
N TYR A 87 9.72 -7.51 3.32
CA TYR A 87 10.58 -8.38 4.13
C TYR A 87 11.05 -7.73 5.44
N HIS A 88 10.55 -6.53 5.73
CA HIS A 88 11.05 -5.68 6.81
C HIS A 88 9.98 -5.38 7.84
N ASP A 89 10.43 -4.80 8.96
CA ASP A 89 9.60 -4.29 10.04
C ASP A 89 9.24 -2.82 9.85
N GLY A 90 8.49 -2.27 10.81
CA GLY A 90 8.12 -0.86 10.83
C GLY A 90 6.79 -0.59 10.12
N VAL A 91 6.59 0.67 9.74
CA VAL A 91 5.35 1.13 9.14
C VAL A 91 5.48 1.10 7.62
N PHE A 92 4.59 0.38 6.96
CA PHE A 92 4.52 0.39 5.50
C PHE A 92 3.08 0.47 5.02
N THR A 93 2.82 1.40 4.10
CA THR A 93 1.54 1.50 3.39
C THR A 93 1.70 0.85 2.03
N PHE A 94 0.90 -0.17 1.74
CA PHE A 94 0.96 -0.89 0.47
C PHE A 94 0.22 -0.09 -0.62
N PRO A 95 0.86 0.28 -1.75
CA PRO A 95 0.20 0.97 -2.86
C PRO A 95 -0.60 0.00 -3.73
N ILE A 96 -1.57 -0.68 -3.15
CA ILE A 96 -2.38 -1.70 -3.82
C ILE A 96 -3.71 -1.16 -4.32
N GLY A 97 -4.23 -1.78 -5.38
CA GLY A 97 -5.57 -1.59 -5.88
C GLY A 97 -6.02 -2.78 -6.73
N ASP A 98 -7.22 -2.66 -7.27
CA ASP A 98 -7.82 -3.65 -8.17
C ASP A 98 -8.81 -2.93 -9.10
N LEU A 99 -8.85 -3.34 -10.36
CA LEU A 99 -9.62 -2.70 -11.42
C LEU A 99 -9.30 -1.20 -11.49
N ASN A 100 -10.20 -0.31 -11.06
CA ASN A 100 -10.00 1.14 -11.03
C ASN A 100 -10.09 1.74 -9.62
N ILE A 101 -9.91 0.89 -8.60
CA ILE A 101 -10.02 1.29 -7.20
C ILE A 101 -8.66 1.09 -6.55
N PHE A 102 -7.99 2.22 -6.29
CA PHE A 102 -6.88 2.25 -5.35
C PHE A 102 -7.43 1.90 -3.95
N SER A 103 -6.70 1.14 -3.13
CA SER A 103 -7.22 0.72 -1.83
C SER A 103 -6.07 0.31 -0.90
N PRO A 104 -5.21 1.28 -0.51
CA PRO A 104 -4.03 0.99 0.28
C PRO A 104 -4.41 0.46 1.66
N ILE A 105 -3.45 -0.20 2.26
CA ILE A 105 -3.53 -0.70 3.63
C ILE A 105 -2.18 -0.44 4.29
N THR A 106 -2.19 0.04 5.53
CA THR A 106 -0.97 0.26 6.31
C THR A 106 -0.84 -0.83 7.35
N PHE A 107 0.37 -1.40 7.42
CA PHE A 107 0.76 -2.32 8.47
C PHE A 107 1.76 -1.60 9.38
N TYR A 108 1.50 -1.65 10.68
CA TYR A 108 2.41 -1.22 11.73
C TYR A 108 3.06 -2.46 12.33
N LEU A 109 4.20 -2.88 11.78
CA LEU A 109 4.87 -4.13 12.11
C LEU A 109 5.84 -3.93 13.27
N ILE A 110 5.67 -4.76 14.29
CA ILE A 110 6.59 -4.85 15.44
C ILE A 110 7.68 -5.90 15.17
N GLY A 111 7.40 -6.88 14.30
CA GLY A 111 8.36 -7.88 13.85
C GLY A 111 7.85 -8.67 12.65
N ASN A 112 8.77 -9.09 11.78
CA ASN A 112 8.55 -9.82 10.54
C ASN A 112 9.82 -10.64 10.25
N GLU A 113 9.78 -11.92 10.60
CA GLU A 113 10.95 -12.82 10.44
C GLU A 113 11.26 -13.16 8.98
N ASN A 114 10.27 -13.00 8.10
CA ASN A 114 10.41 -13.37 6.70
C ASN A 114 9.64 -12.41 5.80
N TYR A 115 8.39 -12.73 5.45
CA TYR A 115 7.64 -11.87 4.55
C TYR A 115 6.17 -11.73 4.94
N ILE A 116 5.64 -10.58 4.53
CA ILE A 116 4.21 -10.31 4.46
C ILE A 116 3.89 -9.98 3.02
N GLN A 117 2.97 -10.75 2.45
CA GLN A 117 2.44 -10.57 1.12
C GLN A 117 1.00 -10.09 1.23
N VAL A 118 0.64 -9.01 0.56
CA VAL A 118 -0.68 -8.39 0.62
C VAL A 118 -1.23 -8.24 -0.79
N GLU A 119 -2.52 -8.49 -0.93
CA GLU A 119 -3.29 -8.11 -2.10
C GLU A 119 -4.64 -7.53 -1.69
N TYR A 120 -5.19 -6.72 -2.60
CA TYR A 120 -6.56 -6.23 -2.53
C TYR A 120 -7.35 -6.79 -3.71
N ASN A 121 -8.58 -7.21 -3.43
CA ASN A 121 -9.55 -7.66 -4.41
C ASN A 121 -10.85 -6.88 -4.18
N HIS A 122 -11.33 -6.23 -5.23
CA HIS A 122 -12.60 -5.50 -5.16
C HIS A 122 -13.78 -6.45 -4.95
N THR A 123 -13.72 -7.67 -5.48
CA THR A 123 -14.71 -8.73 -5.29
C THR A 123 -14.03 -10.06 -4.99
N LEU A 124 -14.64 -10.90 -4.15
CA LEU A 124 -14.16 -12.26 -3.90
C LEU A 124 -14.80 -13.27 -4.85
N ASN A 125 -14.01 -14.28 -5.24
CA ASN A 125 -14.54 -15.53 -5.80
C ASN A 125 -15.16 -16.39 -4.68
N ARG A 126 -16.37 -16.00 -4.26
CA ARG A 126 -17.48 -16.77 -3.63
C ARG A 126 -17.27 -17.73 -2.43
N LEU A 127 -16.06 -18.06 -1.99
CA LEU A 127 -15.87 -19.17 -1.03
C LEU A 127 -15.92 -18.79 0.46
N TYR A 128 -16.03 -17.50 0.81
CA TYR A 128 -15.88 -17.04 2.20
C TYR A 128 -17.10 -16.30 2.78
N PHE A 129 -18.26 -16.41 2.14
CA PHE A 129 -19.51 -15.91 2.67
C PHE A 129 -20.00 -16.84 3.80
N SER A 130 -19.47 -16.67 5.01
CA SER A 130 -20.17 -17.22 6.17
C SER A 130 -21.23 -16.20 6.58
N ASN A 131 -22.50 -16.50 6.31
CA ASN A 131 -23.60 -15.84 7.00
C ASN A 131 -23.58 -16.33 8.45
N SER A 132 -22.68 -15.79 9.27
CA SER A 132 -22.84 -15.89 10.70
C SER A 132 -24.06 -15.05 11.08
N MET A 133 -24.88 -15.49 12.04
CA MET A 133 -26.03 -14.70 12.50
C MET A 133 -25.62 -13.34 13.10
N GLU A 134 -24.31 -13.14 13.37
CA GLU A 134 -23.77 -11.96 14.05
C GLU A 134 -23.02 -10.98 13.13
N ILE A 135 -22.61 -11.42 11.92
CA ILE A 135 -21.79 -10.63 11.00
C ILE A 135 -22.28 -10.83 9.57
N GLU A 136 -22.74 -9.74 8.96
CA GLU A 136 -22.94 -9.66 7.51
C GLU A 136 -21.60 -9.32 6.84
N THR A 137 -21.12 -10.22 5.98
CA THR A 137 -19.88 -10.00 5.22
C THR A 137 -20.22 -9.20 3.96
N PRO A 138 -19.52 -8.09 3.66
CA PRO A 138 -19.78 -7.31 2.46
C PRO A 138 -19.49 -8.10 1.17
N GLN A 139 -19.98 -7.61 0.03
CA GLN A 139 -19.65 -8.18 -1.29
C GLN A 139 -18.39 -7.59 -1.93
N HIS A 140 -17.89 -6.48 -1.36
CA HIS A 140 -16.81 -5.69 -1.91
C HIS A 140 -15.73 -5.36 -0.88
N HIS A 141 -14.55 -5.00 -1.38
CA HIS A 141 -13.40 -4.50 -0.63
C HIS A 141 -12.78 -5.51 0.34
N PHE A 142 -11.97 -6.42 -0.22
CA PHE A 142 -11.27 -7.42 0.55
C PHE A 142 -9.76 -7.27 0.44
N TRP A 143 -9.11 -7.18 1.60
CA TRP A 143 -7.68 -7.34 1.72
C TRP A 143 -7.39 -8.75 2.20
N SER A 144 -6.41 -9.39 1.57
CA SER A 144 -5.90 -10.66 2.05
C SER A 144 -4.39 -10.59 2.14
N TRP A 145 -3.84 -11.37 3.06
CA TRP A 145 -2.40 -11.44 3.24
C TRP A 145 -1.94 -12.85 3.54
N LYS A 146 -0.74 -13.16 3.06
CA LYS A 146 0.01 -14.37 3.39
C LYS A 146 1.25 -13.95 4.16
N VAL A 147 1.43 -14.54 5.33
CA VAL A 147 2.60 -14.31 6.17
C VAL A 147 3.44 -15.57 6.23
N GLN A 148 4.75 -15.40 6.31
CA GLN A 148 5.67 -16.45 6.74
C GLN A 148 6.38 -15.95 8.02
N GLY A 149 6.31 -16.73 9.09
CA GLY A 149 6.72 -16.31 10.44
C GLY A 149 5.52 -15.94 11.32
N ASN A 150 5.78 -15.26 12.45
CA ASN A 150 4.75 -14.84 13.40
C ASN A 150 4.73 -13.31 13.59
N PRO A 151 4.35 -12.53 12.56
CA PRO A 151 4.38 -11.08 12.65
C PRO A 151 3.30 -10.54 13.57
N PHE A 152 3.66 -9.52 14.35
CA PHE A 152 2.73 -8.74 15.16
C PHE A 152 2.48 -7.39 14.49
N ALA A 153 1.23 -7.12 14.13
CA ALA A 153 0.85 -5.95 13.35
C ALA A 153 -0.41 -5.27 13.88
N ARG A 154 -0.47 -3.93 13.73
CA ARG A 154 -1.75 -3.22 13.61
C ARG A 154 -2.01 -2.89 12.15
N ILE A 155 -3.28 -2.85 11.77
CA ILE A 155 -3.71 -2.63 10.39
C ILE A 155 -4.57 -1.37 10.33
N GLN A 156 -4.37 -0.57 9.29
CA GLN A 156 -5.21 0.56 8.95
C GLN A 156 -5.61 0.49 7.47
N THR A 157 -6.91 0.60 7.20
CA THR A 157 -7.47 0.70 5.84
C THR A 157 -7.91 2.13 5.57
N PHE A 158 -7.92 2.53 4.30
CA PHE A 158 -8.31 3.88 3.89
C PHE A 158 -9.55 3.83 3.01
N TRP A 159 -10.48 4.75 3.25
CA TRP A 159 -11.77 4.77 2.57
C TRP A 159 -12.06 6.15 1.98
N TRP A 160 -12.72 6.16 0.83
CA TRP A 160 -13.07 7.39 0.09
C TRP A 160 -14.25 7.12 -0.87
N PRO A 161 -14.84 8.13 -1.55
CA PRO A 161 -16.10 7.98 -2.28
C PRO A 161 -16.15 6.83 -3.30
N ASN A 162 -15.06 6.56 -4.02
CA ASN A 162 -14.99 5.46 -4.99
C ASN A 162 -15.12 4.05 -4.35
N HIS A 163 -14.90 3.93 -3.04
CA HIS A 163 -15.18 2.70 -2.29
C HIS A 163 -16.68 2.48 -2.04
N LYS A 164 -17.54 3.49 -2.27
CA LYS A 164 -19.00 3.37 -2.11
C LYS A 164 -19.38 2.61 -0.83
N ILE A 165 -18.88 3.02 0.33
CA ILE A 165 -19.00 2.27 1.60
C ILE A 165 -20.46 1.91 1.93
N VAL A 166 -21.40 2.77 1.54
CA VAL A 166 -22.85 2.55 1.66
C VAL A 166 -23.33 1.28 0.94
N SER A 167 -22.62 0.84 -0.11
CA SER A 167 -22.88 -0.45 -0.76
C SER A 167 -22.53 -1.66 0.11
N LEU A 168 -21.68 -1.50 1.13
CA LEU A 168 -21.36 -2.55 2.10
C LEU A 168 -22.55 -2.84 3.03
N THR A 169 -23.44 -1.86 3.23
CA THR A 169 -24.62 -1.94 4.10
C THR A 169 -25.92 -2.07 3.31
N LYS A 170 -25.89 -2.60 2.08
CA LYS A 170 -27.07 -2.68 1.19
C LYS A 170 -27.78 -1.33 1.00
N ASN A 171 -27.03 -0.24 1.04
CA ASN A 171 -27.49 1.13 0.98
C ASN A 171 -28.30 1.62 2.21
N GLU A 172 -28.13 0.96 3.35
CA GLU A 172 -28.63 1.46 4.64
C GLU A 172 -27.69 2.53 5.20
N VAL A 173 -28.27 3.48 5.94
CA VAL A 173 -27.53 4.54 6.65
C VAL A 173 -26.60 3.88 7.66
N ILE A 174 -25.31 4.21 7.60
CA ILE A 174 -24.32 3.73 8.56
C ILE A 174 -24.50 4.52 9.86
N THR A 175 -25.26 3.97 10.80
CA THR A 175 -25.54 4.62 12.10
C THR A 175 -24.50 4.29 13.17
N ASP A 176 -23.76 3.20 13.00
CA ASP A 176 -22.81 2.67 13.98
C ASP A 176 -21.36 2.69 13.48
N ILE A 177 -20.42 2.53 14.42
CA ILE A 177 -18.99 2.38 14.12
C ILE A 177 -18.77 1.15 13.23
N LEU A 178 -18.20 1.35 12.05
CA LEU A 178 -17.73 0.26 11.19
C LEU A 178 -16.64 -0.52 11.93
N ASN A 179 -16.84 -1.82 12.05
CA ASN A 179 -15.88 -2.75 12.64
C ASN A 179 -15.14 -3.52 11.54
N ILE A 180 -13.91 -3.96 11.83
CA ILE A 180 -13.16 -4.81 10.92
C ILE A 180 -13.53 -6.27 11.20
N GLY A 181 -14.02 -6.96 10.17
CA GLY A 181 -14.10 -8.42 10.17
C GLY A 181 -12.75 -9.00 9.77
N LEU A 182 -12.25 -9.99 10.51
CA LEU A 182 -11.10 -10.80 10.12
C LEU A 182 -11.52 -12.25 9.97
N LEU A 183 -11.23 -12.83 8.81
CA LEU A 183 -11.44 -14.24 8.55
C LEU A 183 -10.22 -15.04 9.01
N LEU A 184 -10.36 -15.78 10.11
CA LEU A 184 -9.30 -16.62 10.65
C LEU A 184 -9.79 -18.06 10.74
N GLN A 185 -9.05 -19.01 10.16
CA GLN A 185 -9.37 -20.45 10.18
C GLN A 185 -10.81 -20.74 9.71
N GLY A 186 -11.27 -20.02 8.68
CA GLY A 186 -12.60 -20.18 8.10
C GLY A 186 -13.75 -19.57 8.90
N LYS A 187 -13.47 -18.79 9.96
CA LYS A 187 -14.50 -18.08 10.73
C LYS A 187 -14.23 -16.59 10.78
N TRP A 188 -15.25 -15.79 10.50
CA TRP A 188 -15.19 -14.35 10.70
C TRP A 188 -15.22 -14.03 12.18
N LYS A 189 -14.32 -13.14 12.61
CA LYS A 189 -14.30 -12.56 13.95
C LYS A 189 -14.33 -11.05 13.81
N LYS A 190 -15.19 -10.42 14.61
CA LYS A 190 -15.27 -8.97 14.73
C LYS A 190 -14.11 -8.45 15.57
N TYR A 191 -13.42 -7.43 15.08
CA TYR A 191 -12.41 -6.68 15.80
C TYR A 191 -12.85 -5.23 15.92
N PHE A 192 -12.69 -4.67 17.12
CA PHE A 192 -12.96 -3.26 17.35
C PHE A 192 -11.97 -2.39 16.56
N SER A 193 -12.50 -1.36 15.91
CA SER A 193 -11.72 -0.36 15.18
C SER A 193 -12.05 1.04 15.66
N SER A 194 -11.11 1.94 15.44
CA SER A 194 -11.26 3.38 15.65
C SER A 194 -11.21 4.10 14.30
N LEU A 195 -11.99 5.17 14.17
CA LEU A 195 -11.91 6.04 13.01
C LEU A 195 -10.80 7.07 13.20
N THR A 196 -10.02 7.30 12.14
CA THR A 196 -8.96 8.31 12.08
C THR A 196 -9.08 9.10 10.79
N SER A 197 -8.42 10.25 10.69
CA SER A 197 -8.38 11.03 9.45
C SER A 197 -7.72 10.23 8.31
N ASN A 198 -8.24 10.41 7.09
CA ASN A 198 -7.66 9.82 5.89
C ASN A 198 -6.68 10.82 5.23
N PRO A 199 -5.36 10.56 5.26
CA PRO A 199 -4.37 11.47 4.66
C PRO A 199 -4.44 11.52 3.13
N PHE A 200 -5.07 10.53 2.49
CA PHE A 200 -5.25 10.49 1.03
C PHE A 200 -6.43 11.33 0.54
N THR A 201 -7.37 11.69 1.43
CA THR A 201 -8.55 12.49 1.07
C THR A 201 -8.90 13.47 2.20
N PRO A 202 -8.41 14.72 2.14
CA PRO A 202 -8.61 15.69 3.22
C PRO A 202 -10.07 16.16 3.37
N GLU A 203 -10.93 15.98 2.36
CA GLU A 203 -12.24 16.65 2.31
C GLU A 203 -13.47 15.80 2.69
N PHE A 204 -13.34 14.47 2.84
CA PHE A 204 -14.50 13.62 3.11
C PHE A 204 -14.21 12.55 4.19
N PRO A 205 -14.61 12.78 5.45
CA PRO A 205 -14.52 11.77 6.49
C PRO A 205 -15.58 10.70 6.25
N LEU A 206 -15.21 9.63 5.53
CA LEU A 206 -16.09 8.56 5.06
C LEU A 206 -17.22 9.09 4.16
N SER A 207 -17.51 8.42 3.06
CA SER A 207 -18.79 8.60 2.37
C SER A 207 -19.96 8.00 3.17
N ALA A 208 -19.93 8.12 4.51
CA ALA A 208 -20.95 7.65 5.45
C ALA A 208 -21.96 8.78 5.76
N LYS A 209 -22.18 9.67 4.80
CA LYS A 209 -23.29 10.62 4.81
C LYS A 209 -24.11 10.44 3.54
N LEU A 210 -25.25 9.77 3.70
CA LEU A 210 -26.55 10.24 3.23
C LEU A 210 -27.54 9.98 4.36
#